data_AF-A0A9Q3UWF0-F1
#
_entry.id   AF-A0A9Q3UWF0-F1
#
_cell.length_a   1.000
_cell.length_b   1.000
_cell.length_c   1.000
_cell.angle_alpha   90.00
_cell.angle_beta   90.00
_cell.angle_gamma   90.00
#
_symmetry.space_group_name_H-M   'P 1'
#
loop_
_entity.id
_entity.type
_entity.pdbx_description
1 polymer ?
#
loop_
_entity_poly.entity_id
_entity_poly.type
_entity_poly.pdbx_seq_one_letter_code
_entity_poly.pdbx_strand_id
1 'polypeptide(L)'
;MKVGEDFFTVLKKNNTTVWVVGFIAIISVLGSLFFAYTVYKDSTNNIYSINEKGELIPLKKLDIQNADLIQAKANLELFIDQYYNLDALSMKRKRERVLWLVGQQPSLIVKDRASKGYFDEFLSIAGLTQNAEILQQTLKISKDAPYTAEFVVRIQRINGGVSEFYNSTIKLKMERVNRNFPYNPYGLLITQFSESLQKVDYKSEPAIDEVKESEEALNQNPKEYGK
;
A
#
# COMPACT_ATOMS: atom_id res chain seq x y z
N MET A 1 -12.93 -67.95 -36.50
CA MET A 1 -13.59 -67.46 -37.73
C MET A 1 -14.95 -68.14 -37.81
N LYS A 2 -16.07 -67.40 -37.70
CA LYS A 2 -17.38 -67.97 -38.05
C LYS A 2 -17.43 -68.08 -39.57
N VAL A 3 -17.87 -69.22 -40.07
CA VAL A 3 -17.98 -69.49 -41.51
C VAL A 3 -19.05 -68.55 -42.07
N GLY A 4 -18.66 -67.61 -42.95
CA GLY A 4 -19.55 -66.66 -43.63
C GLY A 4 -19.21 -65.18 -43.50
N GLU A 5 -18.18 -64.76 -42.76
CA GLU A 5 -17.78 -63.34 -42.71
C GLU A 5 -16.77 -62.98 -43.81
N ASP A 6 -17.13 -61.97 -44.62
CA ASP A 6 -16.32 -61.45 -45.72
C ASP A 6 -15.04 -60.79 -45.19
N PHE A 7 -13.86 -61.20 -45.70
CA PHE A 7 -12.53 -60.83 -45.18
C PHE A 7 -12.34 -59.31 -45.05
N PHE A 8 -12.90 -58.55 -45.99
CA PHE A 8 -12.87 -57.08 -45.99
C PHE A 8 -13.66 -56.45 -44.84
N THR A 9 -14.72 -57.11 -44.36
CA THR A 9 -15.55 -56.64 -43.24
C THR A 9 -14.79 -56.76 -41.92
N VAL A 10 -14.02 -57.84 -41.75
CA VAL A 10 -13.18 -58.07 -40.57
C VAL A 10 -12.02 -57.06 -40.53
N LEU A 11 -11.38 -56.79 -41.67
CA LEU A 11 -10.30 -55.80 -41.74
C LEU A 11 -10.78 -54.38 -41.42
N LYS A 12 -11.95 -53.99 -41.95
CA LYS A 12 -12.53 -52.66 -41.72
C LYS A 12 -12.93 -52.46 -40.26
N LYS A 13 -13.49 -53.49 -39.61
CA LYS A 13 -13.83 -53.47 -38.18
C LYS A 13 -12.60 -53.28 -37.29
N ASN A 14 -11.50 -53.98 -37.59
CA ASN A 14 -10.25 -53.84 -36.83
C ASN A 14 -9.64 -52.44 -36.97
N ASN A 15 -9.66 -51.87 -38.18
CA ASN A 15 -9.21 -50.50 -38.41
C ASN A 15 -10.01 -49.48 -37.60
N THR A 16 -11.35 -49.60 -37.58
CA THR A 16 -12.20 -48.71 -36.77
C THR A 16 -11.91 -48.85 -35.27
N THR A 17 -11.68 -50.08 -34.77
CA THR A 17 -11.32 -50.30 -33.36
C THR A 17 -10.01 -49.62 -32.98
N VAL A 18 -8.98 -49.71 -33.83
CA VAL A 18 -7.69 -49.05 -33.58
C VAL A 18 -7.84 -47.52 -33.51
N TRP A 19 -8.62 -46.93 -34.41
CA TRP A 19 -8.91 -45.49 -34.39
C TRP A 19 -9.65 -45.04 -33.12
N VAL A 20 -10.63 -45.81 -32.66
CA VAL A 20 -11.38 -45.50 -31.43
C VAL A 20 -10.47 -45.59 -30.20
N VAL A 21 -9.63 -46.61 -30.09
CA VAL A 21 -8.68 -46.77 -28.98
C VAL A 21 -7.64 -45.64 -28.99
N GLY A 22 -7.12 -45.27 -30.17
CA GLY A 22 -6.21 -44.15 -30.32
C GLY A 22 -6.83 -42.82 -29.87
N PHE A 23 -8.09 -42.58 -30.23
CA PHE A 23 -8.81 -41.37 -29.85
C PHE A 23 -9.04 -41.27 -28.33
N ILE A 24 -9.42 -42.38 -27.69
CA ILE A 24 -9.60 -42.45 -26.24
C ILE A 24 -8.26 -42.23 -25.51
N ALA A 25 -7.17 -42.82 -26.02
CA ALA A 25 -5.84 -42.62 -25.46
C ALA A 25 -5.41 -41.15 -25.51
N ILE A 26 -5.65 -40.46 -26.63
CA ILE A 26 -5.35 -39.03 -26.79
C ILE A 26 -6.17 -38.20 -25.80
N ILE A 27 -7.48 -38.48 -25.66
CA ILE A 27 -8.33 -37.77 -24.69
C ILE A 27 -7.84 -37.99 -23.26
N SER A 28 -7.44 -39.21 -22.91
CA SER A 28 -6.92 -39.53 -21.58
C SER A 28 -5.65 -38.74 -21.26
N VAL A 29 -4.72 -38.66 -22.21
CA VAL A 29 -3.47 -37.88 -22.05
C VAL A 29 -3.77 -36.39 -21.93
N LEU A 30 -4.64 -35.85 -22.77
CA LEU A 30 -5.05 -34.44 -22.71
C LEU A 30 -5.79 -34.12 -21.39
N GLY A 31 -6.64 -35.02 -20.91
CA GLY A 31 -7.35 -34.88 -19.65
C GLY A 31 -6.39 -34.86 -18.46
N SER A 32 -5.39 -35.75 -18.46
CA SER A 32 -4.35 -35.78 -17.42
C SER A 32 -3.50 -34.50 -17.42
N LEU A 33 -3.10 -34.00 -18.61
CA LEU A 33 -2.37 -32.75 -18.75
C LEU A 33 -3.20 -31.54 -18.28
N PHE A 34 -4.48 -31.48 -18.64
CA PHE A 34 -5.38 -30.41 -18.22
C PHE A 34 -5.54 -30.41 -16.69
N PHE A 35 -5.74 -31.59 -16.09
CA PHE A 35 -5.83 -31.73 -14.63
C PHE A 35 -4.53 -31.34 -13.92
N ALA A 36 -3.38 -31.78 -14.44
CA ALA A 36 -2.09 -31.38 -13.88
C ALA A 36 -1.87 -29.86 -13.98
N TYR A 37 -2.29 -29.23 -15.07
CA TYR A 37 -2.22 -27.79 -15.24
C TYR A 37 -3.13 -27.03 -14.27
N THR A 38 -4.38 -27.47 -14.08
CA THR A 38 -5.28 -26.85 -13.09
C THR A 38 -4.75 -27.02 -11.67
N VAL A 39 -4.28 -28.21 -11.28
CA VAL A 39 -3.67 -28.46 -9.97
C VAL A 39 -2.42 -27.59 -9.76
N TYR A 40 -1.53 -27.50 -10.74
CA TYR A 40 -0.34 -26.65 -10.65
C TYR A 40 -0.70 -25.17 -10.47
N LYS A 41 -1.69 -24.67 -11.23
CA LYS A 41 -2.20 -23.31 -11.13
C LYS A 41 -2.86 -23.03 -9.77
N ASP A 42 -3.60 -23.98 -9.24
CA ASP A 42 -4.26 -23.84 -7.93
C ASP A 42 -3.26 -23.93 -6.77
N SER A 43 -2.29 -24.86 -6.82
CA SER A 43 -1.23 -24.97 -5.80
C SER A 43 -0.31 -23.75 -5.78
N THR A 44 0.06 -23.18 -6.93
CA THR A 44 0.91 -21.98 -7.00
C THR A 44 0.21 -20.73 -6.46
N ASN A 45 -1.13 -20.69 -6.52
CA ASN A 45 -1.91 -19.57 -5.98
C ASN A 45 -2.23 -19.72 -4.49
N ASN A 46 -2.05 -20.91 -3.91
CA ASN A 46 -2.47 -21.21 -2.56
C ASN A 46 -1.39 -21.98 -1.77
N ILE A 47 -0.23 -21.37 -1.55
CA ILE A 47 0.70 -21.85 -0.52
C ILE A 47 0.06 -21.53 0.83
N TYR A 48 -0.37 -22.56 1.58
CA TYR A 48 -1.04 -22.39 2.87
C TYR A 48 -0.04 -22.49 4.02
N SER A 49 -0.18 -21.61 5.00
CA SER A 49 0.42 -21.77 6.32
C SER A 49 -0.66 -22.11 7.34
N ILE A 50 -0.30 -22.90 8.34
CA ILE A 50 -1.14 -23.20 9.49
C ILE A 50 -0.90 -22.11 10.54
N ASN A 51 -1.94 -21.40 10.95
CA ASN A 51 -1.87 -20.45 12.06
C ASN A 51 -1.87 -21.21 13.41
N GLU A 52 -1.51 -20.56 14.53
CA GLU A 52 -1.51 -21.14 15.88
C GLU A 52 -2.89 -21.71 16.31
N LYS A 53 -3.96 -21.28 15.62
CA LYS A 53 -5.34 -21.75 15.81
C LYS A 53 -5.74 -22.95 14.92
N GLY A 54 -4.82 -23.49 14.12
CA GLY A 54 -5.06 -24.60 13.21
C GLY A 54 -5.78 -24.23 11.90
N GLU A 55 -6.00 -22.94 11.62
CA GLU A 55 -6.64 -22.47 10.39
C GLU A 55 -5.64 -22.42 9.23
N LEU A 56 -6.06 -22.87 8.04
CA LEU A 56 -5.28 -22.80 6.80
C LEU A 56 -5.45 -21.43 6.14
N ILE A 57 -4.38 -20.62 6.13
CA ILE A 57 -4.40 -19.28 5.54
C ILE A 57 -3.46 -19.24 4.32
N PRO A 58 -3.93 -18.79 3.14
CA PRO A 58 -3.09 -18.66 1.96
C PRO A 58 -2.06 -17.52 2.15
N LEU A 59 -0.77 -17.86 2.21
CA LEU A 59 0.35 -16.95 2.45
C LEU A 59 0.40 -15.80 1.44
N LYS A 60 0.18 -16.11 0.16
CA LYS A 60 0.24 -15.13 -0.93
C LYS A 60 -0.73 -13.96 -0.73
N LYS A 61 -1.92 -14.21 -0.17
CA LYS A 61 -2.90 -13.14 0.08
C LYS A 61 -2.51 -12.26 1.28
N LEU A 62 -1.96 -12.86 2.33
CA LEU A 62 -1.45 -12.13 3.49
C LEU A 62 -0.28 -11.22 3.10
N ASP A 63 0.65 -11.74 2.30
CA ASP A 63 1.81 -11.00 1.83
C ASP A 63 1.41 -9.81 0.94
N ILE A 64 0.46 -10.01 0.01
CA ILE A 64 -0.08 -8.93 -0.82
C ILE A 64 -0.78 -7.86 0.02
N GLN A 65 -1.62 -8.26 0.99
CA GLN A 65 -2.31 -7.29 1.87
C GLN A 65 -1.32 -6.47 2.71
N ASN A 66 -0.28 -7.11 3.25
CA ASN A 66 0.77 -6.42 3.98
C ASN A 66 1.54 -5.47 3.08
N ALA A 67 1.91 -5.91 1.86
CA ALA A 67 2.60 -5.08 0.89
C ALA A 67 1.77 -3.85 0.45
N ASP A 68 0.46 -4.00 0.29
CA ASP A 68 -0.43 -2.91 -0.07
C ASP A 68 -0.61 -1.90 1.07
N LEU A 69 -0.68 -2.37 2.31
CA LEU A 69 -0.73 -1.50 3.48
C LEU A 69 0.60 -0.75 3.69
N ILE A 70 1.73 -1.39 3.44
CA ILE A 70 3.06 -0.74 3.44
C ILE A 70 3.11 0.37 2.40
N GLN A 71 2.62 0.12 1.18
CA GLN A 71 2.55 1.15 0.13
C GLN A 71 1.63 2.30 0.53
N ALA A 72 0.50 2.02 1.17
CA ALA A 72 -0.40 3.06 1.65
C ALA A 72 0.25 3.94 2.72
N LYS A 73 0.96 3.34 3.68
CA LYS A 73 1.76 4.08 4.67
C LYS A 73 2.86 4.91 4.03
N ALA A 74 3.61 4.34 3.09
CA ALA A 74 4.66 5.06 2.36
C ALA A 74 4.10 6.24 1.54
N ASN A 75 2.89 6.10 1.00
CA ASN A 75 2.21 7.20 0.31
C ASN A 75 1.78 8.32 1.28
N LEU A 76 1.35 7.98 2.50
CA LEU A 76 1.08 8.96 3.56
C LEU A 76 2.35 9.72 3.92
N GLU A 77 3.45 9.03 4.18
CA GLU A 77 4.75 9.65 4.50
C GLU A 77 5.22 10.57 3.38
N LEU A 78 5.11 10.12 2.12
CA LEU A 78 5.44 10.95 0.96
C LEU A 78 4.59 12.23 0.92
N PHE A 79 3.28 12.11 1.17
CA PHE A 79 2.39 13.26 1.23
C PHE A 79 2.77 14.24 2.36
N ILE A 80 3.02 13.72 3.57
CA ILE A 80 3.42 14.55 4.72
C ILE A 80 4.76 15.25 4.45
N ASP A 81 5.73 14.57 3.85
CA ASP A 81 7.00 15.21 3.47
C ASP A 81 6.81 16.30 2.41
N GLN A 82 5.96 16.09 1.40
CA GLN A 82 5.73 17.13 0.39
C GLN A 82 4.89 18.30 0.93
N TYR A 83 4.00 18.06 1.90
CA TYR A 83 3.04 19.07 2.36
C TYR A 83 3.51 19.87 3.58
N TYR A 84 4.16 19.23 4.56
CA TYR A 84 4.53 19.85 5.83
C TYR A 84 6.04 20.03 6.06
N ASN A 85 6.92 19.25 5.42
CA ASN A 85 8.37 19.47 5.53
C ASN A 85 8.81 20.57 4.56
N LEU A 86 9.05 21.77 5.06
CA LEU A 86 9.19 22.97 4.25
C LEU A 86 10.43 23.77 4.64
N ASP A 87 11.20 24.16 3.63
CA ASP A 87 12.37 25.04 3.75
C ASP A 87 12.45 25.96 2.52
N ALA A 88 13.21 27.04 2.61
CA ALA A 88 13.34 28.06 1.56
C ALA A 88 13.78 27.48 0.19
N LEU A 89 14.54 26.38 0.17
CA LEU A 89 15.11 25.78 -1.04
C LEU A 89 14.18 24.74 -1.68
N SER A 90 13.44 23.98 -0.87
CA SER A 90 12.60 22.86 -1.31
C SER A 90 11.14 23.23 -1.52
N MET A 91 10.67 24.31 -0.88
CA MET A 91 9.28 24.75 -0.86
C MET A 91 8.60 24.73 -2.23
N LYS A 92 9.16 25.45 -3.21
CA LYS A 92 8.55 25.61 -4.54
C LYS A 92 8.30 24.27 -5.22
N ARG A 93 9.28 23.37 -5.13
CA ARG A 93 9.20 22.02 -5.70
C ARG A 93 8.19 21.16 -4.94
N LYS A 94 8.22 21.18 -3.60
CA LYS A 94 7.32 20.39 -2.75
C LYS A 94 5.85 20.77 -2.93
N ARG A 95 5.56 22.08 -3.05
CA ARG A 95 4.23 22.63 -3.37
C ARG A 95 3.67 22.11 -4.70
N GLU A 96 4.50 21.91 -5.70
CA GLU A 96 4.08 21.31 -6.98
C GLU A 96 3.85 19.80 -6.82
N ARG A 97 4.78 19.11 -6.16
CA ARG A 97 4.76 17.65 -5.99
C ARG A 97 3.57 17.15 -5.18
N VAL A 98 3.14 17.90 -4.16
CA VAL A 98 1.95 17.53 -3.39
C VAL A 98 0.70 17.47 -4.27
N LEU A 99 0.61 18.29 -5.33
CA LEU A 99 -0.51 18.28 -6.27
C LEU A 99 -0.60 16.99 -7.11
N TRP A 100 0.49 16.21 -7.20
CA TRP A 100 0.50 14.92 -7.89
C TRP A 100 -0.15 13.80 -7.07
N LEU A 101 -0.24 13.99 -5.74
CA LEU A 101 -0.71 12.98 -4.79
C LEU A 101 -2.19 13.19 -4.41
N VAL A 102 -2.77 14.34 -4.77
CA VAL A 102 -4.10 14.76 -4.34
C VAL A 102 -5.09 14.86 -5.49
N GLY A 103 -6.34 14.48 -5.18
CA GLY A 103 -7.49 14.70 -6.04
C GLY A 103 -8.06 16.11 -5.92
N GLN A 104 -9.27 16.31 -6.45
CA GLN A 104 -9.87 17.62 -6.59
C GLN A 104 -10.08 18.34 -5.25
N GLN A 105 -10.71 17.72 -4.25
CA GLN A 105 -11.03 18.38 -2.98
C GLN A 105 -9.76 18.82 -2.22
N PRO A 106 -8.74 17.95 -2.00
CA PRO A 106 -7.54 18.40 -1.28
C PRO A 106 -6.71 19.38 -2.10
N SER A 107 -6.73 19.31 -3.44
CA SER A 107 -6.03 20.29 -4.28
C SER A 107 -6.52 21.72 -4.07
N LEU A 108 -7.82 21.90 -3.76
CA LEU A 108 -8.39 23.21 -3.43
C LEU A 108 -7.84 23.72 -2.10
N ILE A 109 -7.70 22.85 -1.09
CA ILE A 109 -7.11 23.20 0.21
C ILE A 109 -5.65 23.63 0.04
N VAL A 110 -4.87 22.86 -0.71
CA VAL A 110 -3.45 23.17 -0.99
C VAL A 110 -3.32 24.54 -1.70
N LYS A 111 -4.15 24.79 -2.71
CA LYS A 111 -4.14 26.05 -3.47
C LYS A 111 -4.61 27.24 -2.63
N ASP A 112 -5.65 27.06 -1.81
CA ASP A 112 -6.11 28.09 -0.87
C ASP A 112 -5.00 28.45 0.12
N ARG A 113 -4.36 27.46 0.74
CA ARG A 113 -3.19 27.66 1.62
C ARG A 113 -2.05 28.38 0.91
N ALA A 114 -1.77 28.03 -0.35
CA ALA A 114 -0.77 28.73 -1.15
C ALA A 114 -1.13 30.19 -1.40
N SER A 115 -2.40 30.48 -1.73
CA SER A 115 -2.87 31.84 -2.00
C SER A 115 -2.84 32.74 -0.76
N LYS A 116 -2.94 32.15 0.43
CA LYS A 116 -2.79 32.82 1.72
C LYS A 116 -1.33 33.14 2.09
N GLY A 117 -0.37 32.80 1.22
CA GLY A 117 1.05 33.13 1.40
C GLY A 117 1.81 32.21 2.36
N TYR A 118 1.20 31.12 2.86
CA TYR A 118 1.84 30.20 3.80
C TYR A 118 3.19 29.67 3.30
N PHE A 119 3.26 29.37 2.00
CA PHE A 119 4.50 28.88 1.39
C PHE A 119 5.51 30.02 1.14
N ASP A 120 5.05 31.23 0.93
CA ASP A 120 5.90 32.39 0.65
C ASP A 120 6.59 32.91 1.93
N GLU A 121 6.03 32.64 3.11
CA GLU A 121 6.66 32.91 4.41
C GLU A 121 8.06 32.28 4.54
N PHE A 122 8.25 31.09 3.98
CA PHE A 122 9.53 30.37 4.03
C PHE A 122 10.59 30.97 3.10
N LEU A 123 10.18 31.79 2.13
CA LEU A 123 11.11 32.55 1.29
C LEU A 123 11.45 33.91 1.90
N SER A 124 10.52 34.52 2.64
CA SER A 124 10.68 35.85 3.19
C SER A 124 11.41 35.87 4.54
N ILE A 125 11.26 34.83 5.36
CA ILE A 125 11.90 34.75 6.68
C ILE A 125 13.17 33.91 6.59
N ALA A 126 14.32 34.59 6.72
CA ALA A 126 15.63 33.94 6.67
C ALA A 126 15.78 32.90 7.80
N GLY A 127 16.04 31.65 7.43
CA GLY A 127 16.26 30.56 8.39
C GLY A 127 14.98 29.92 8.94
N LEU A 128 13.79 30.25 8.39
CA LEU A 128 12.56 29.54 8.72
C LEU A 128 12.58 28.14 8.10
N THR A 129 12.51 27.13 8.96
CA THR A 129 12.37 25.72 8.53
C THR A 129 11.23 25.07 9.28
N GLN A 130 10.53 24.15 8.63
CA GLN A 130 9.47 23.36 9.24
C GLN A 130 9.71 21.89 8.95
N ASN A 131 9.76 21.10 10.02
CA ASN A 131 9.82 19.66 9.97
C ASN A 131 8.51 19.08 10.50
N ALA A 132 8.15 17.90 10.02
CA ALA A 132 6.90 17.24 10.30
C ALA A 132 7.11 15.72 10.33
N GLU A 133 6.55 15.10 11.35
CA GLU A 133 6.65 13.67 11.60
C GLU A 133 5.27 13.12 11.96
N ILE A 134 4.96 11.92 11.47
CA ILE A 134 3.74 11.22 11.84
C ILE A 134 3.98 10.57 13.20
N LEU A 135 3.08 10.82 14.16
CA LEU A 135 3.03 10.07 15.41
C LEU A 135 2.48 8.67 15.11
N GLN A 136 3.38 7.71 14.94
CA GLN A 136 3.05 6.39 14.39
C GLN A 136 2.08 5.59 15.28
N GLN A 137 2.11 5.82 16.60
CA GLN A 137 1.17 5.24 17.55
C GLN A 137 -0.28 5.71 17.33
N THR A 138 -0.47 6.88 16.72
CA THR A 138 -1.80 7.43 16.41
C THR A 138 -2.33 6.96 15.05
N LEU A 139 -1.49 6.32 14.23
CA LEU A 139 -1.82 5.97 12.86
C LEU A 139 -2.83 4.83 12.78
N LYS A 140 -4.07 5.18 12.41
CA LYS A 140 -5.15 4.25 12.11
C LYS A 140 -5.41 4.27 10.61
N ILE A 141 -5.20 3.15 9.94
CA ILE A 141 -5.48 2.96 8.52
C ILE A 141 -6.38 1.75 8.30
N SER A 142 -7.36 1.85 7.39
CA SER A 142 -8.15 0.69 6.99
C SER A 142 -7.30 -0.34 6.23
N LYS A 143 -7.70 -1.61 6.31
CA LYS A 143 -6.93 -2.72 5.68
C LYS A 143 -7.11 -2.78 4.16
N ASP A 144 -8.29 -2.38 3.68
CA ASP A 144 -8.67 -2.48 2.27
C ASP A 144 -8.86 -1.10 1.63
N ALA A 145 -8.71 -1.06 0.31
CA ALA A 145 -8.99 0.12 -0.50
C ALA A 145 -10.51 0.29 -0.71
N PRO A 146 -11.06 1.51 -0.64
CA PRO A 146 -10.39 2.79 -0.39
C PRO A 146 -9.85 2.91 1.04
N TYR A 147 -8.63 3.43 1.17
CA TYR A 147 -7.94 3.53 2.46
C TYR A 147 -8.39 4.77 3.20
N THR A 148 -8.98 4.61 4.38
CA THR A 148 -9.26 5.71 5.29
C THR A 148 -8.16 5.76 6.34
N ALA A 149 -7.53 6.92 6.51
CA ALA A 149 -6.47 7.13 7.49
C ALA A 149 -6.80 8.29 8.44
N GLU A 150 -6.54 8.07 9.73
CA GLU A 150 -6.60 9.08 10.78
C GLU A 150 -5.33 8.99 11.63
N PHE A 151 -4.63 10.12 11.78
CA PHE A 151 -3.35 10.19 12.49
C PHE A 151 -3.03 11.64 12.87
N VAL A 152 -2.08 11.79 13.79
CA VAL A 152 -1.54 13.08 14.21
C VAL A 152 -0.16 13.28 13.60
N VAL A 153 0.05 14.47 13.02
CA VAL A 153 1.36 14.93 12.55
C VAL A 153 1.87 15.97 13.50
N ARG A 154 3.05 15.73 14.06
CA ARG A 154 3.77 16.71 14.85
C ARG A 154 4.61 17.57 13.94
N ILE A 155 4.45 18.88 14.05
CA ILE A 155 5.10 19.88 13.22
C ILE A 155 5.98 20.73 14.12
N GLN A 156 7.28 20.78 13.82
CA GLN A 156 8.25 21.65 14.46
C GLN A 156 8.59 22.79 13.50
N ARG A 157 8.27 24.02 13.90
CA ARG A 157 8.66 25.24 13.19
C ARG A 157 9.85 25.87 13.90
N ILE A 158 10.94 26.08 13.18
CA ILE A 158 12.18 26.64 13.71
C ILE A 158 12.44 27.98 13.04
N ASN A 159 12.61 29.03 13.85
CA ASN A 159 12.98 30.36 13.40
C ASN A 159 14.05 30.94 14.32
N GLY A 160 15.26 31.17 13.80
CA GLY A 160 16.33 31.83 14.56
C GLY A 160 16.71 31.15 15.89
N GLY A 161 16.54 29.83 16.00
CA GLY A 161 16.82 29.05 17.21
C GLY A 161 15.64 28.85 18.16
N VAL A 162 14.50 29.49 17.92
CA VAL A 162 13.24 29.22 18.64
C VAL A 162 12.48 28.11 17.91
N SER A 163 12.13 27.04 18.63
CA SER A 163 11.29 25.95 18.11
C SER A 163 9.88 26.05 18.67
N GLU A 164 8.89 26.09 17.79
CA GLU A 164 7.47 25.98 18.13
C GLU A 164 6.92 24.65 17.62
N PHE A 165 6.05 24.03 18.41
CA PHE A 165 5.49 22.72 18.10
C PHE A 165 3.98 22.81 17.92
N TYR A 166 3.48 22.06 16.94
CA TYR A 166 2.06 21.96 16.63
C TYR A 166 1.71 20.51 16.35
N ASN A 167 0.50 20.10 16.74
CA ASN A 167 -0.08 18.84 16.33
C ASN A 167 -1.20 19.12 15.32
N SER A 168 -1.14 18.45 14.18
CA SER A 168 -2.18 18.48 13.16
C SER A 168 -2.88 17.13 13.12
N THR A 169 -4.15 17.08 13.52
CA THR A 169 -4.97 15.87 13.40
C THR A 169 -5.50 15.78 11.99
N ILE A 170 -5.07 14.75 11.26
CA ILE A 170 -5.36 14.56 9.85
C ILE A 170 -6.36 13.41 9.68
N LYS A 171 -7.38 13.65 8.85
CA LYS A 171 -8.30 12.63 8.35
C LYS A 171 -8.27 12.66 6.84
N LEU A 172 -8.02 11.52 6.22
CA LEU A 172 -7.97 11.44 4.77
C LEU A 172 -8.46 10.11 4.21
N LYS A 173 -8.82 10.14 2.92
CA LYS A 173 -9.22 8.97 2.15
C LYS A 173 -8.36 8.85 0.89
N MET A 174 -7.84 7.66 0.63
CA MET A 174 -7.03 7.35 -0.56
C MET A 174 -7.69 6.29 -1.43
N GLU A 175 -7.67 6.53 -2.73
CA GLU A 175 -8.21 5.63 -3.75
C GLU A 175 -7.08 5.10 -4.65
N ARG A 176 -7.22 3.86 -5.12
CA ARG A 176 -6.23 3.26 -6.03
C ARG A 176 -6.37 3.89 -7.41
N VAL A 177 -5.24 4.27 -7.97
CA VAL A 177 -5.09 4.79 -9.32
C VAL A 177 -3.92 4.12 -10.02
N ASN A 178 -3.78 4.33 -11.32
CA ASN A 178 -2.64 3.83 -12.05
C ASN A 178 -1.35 4.45 -11.52
N ARG A 179 -0.35 3.60 -11.24
CA ARG A 179 0.99 4.03 -10.84
C ARG A 179 1.62 4.85 -11.96
N ASN A 180 2.22 5.97 -11.61
CA ASN A 180 2.86 6.88 -12.55
C ASN A 180 4.18 7.39 -11.97
N PHE A 181 5.29 6.75 -12.29
CA PHE A 181 6.60 7.20 -11.83
C PHE A 181 7.13 8.32 -12.76
N PRO A 182 7.64 9.45 -12.22
CA PRO A 182 7.95 9.73 -10.81
C PRO A 182 6.84 10.43 -10.00
N TYR A 183 5.69 10.74 -10.60
CA TYR A 183 4.68 11.63 -10.03
C TYR A 183 3.86 11.03 -8.87
N ASN A 184 3.42 9.79 -9.02
CA ASN A 184 2.68 8.99 -8.04
C ASN A 184 3.21 7.53 -8.07
N PRO A 185 4.30 7.24 -7.35
CA PRO A 185 4.98 5.94 -7.42
C PRO A 185 4.12 4.80 -6.85
N TYR A 186 3.29 5.09 -5.84
CA TYR A 186 2.49 4.08 -5.15
C TYR A 186 1.11 3.84 -5.78
N GLY A 187 0.66 4.74 -6.67
CA GLY A 187 -0.64 4.61 -7.34
C GLY A 187 -1.81 4.82 -6.39
N LEU A 188 -1.67 5.76 -5.45
CA LEU A 188 -2.70 6.13 -4.49
C LEU A 188 -2.97 7.62 -4.59
N LEU A 189 -4.24 8.00 -4.69
CA LEU A 189 -4.67 9.38 -4.81
C LEU A 189 -5.50 9.76 -3.58
N ILE A 190 -5.11 10.83 -2.88
CA ILE A 190 -5.86 11.34 -1.73
C ILE A 190 -7.08 12.09 -2.26
N THR A 191 -8.28 11.55 -2.08
CA THR A 191 -9.53 12.13 -2.61
C THR A 191 -10.25 13.01 -1.60
N GLN A 192 -10.03 12.78 -0.31
CA GLN A 192 -10.58 13.58 0.78
C GLN A 192 -9.48 13.88 1.79
N PHE A 193 -9.41 15.11 2.25
CA PHE A 193 -8.43 15.58 3.22
C PHE A 193 -9.06 16.62 4.14
N SER A 194 -8.81 16.47 5.43
CA SER A 194 -9.16 17.42 6.48
C SER A 194 -8.02 17.45 7.51
N GLU A 195 -7.72 18.65 8.00
CA GLU A 195 -6.69 18.88 9.02
C GLU A 195 -7.23 19.81 10.11
N SER A 196 -6.80 19.58 11.35
CA SER A 196 -7.09 20.43 12.50
C SER A 196 -5.80 20.68 13.26
N LEU A 197 -5.34 21.94 13.26
CA LEU A 197 -4.07 22.34 13.84
C LEU A 197 -4.26 22.83 15.28
N GLN A 198 -3.44 22.34 16.19
CA GLN A 198 -3.37 22.76 17.58
C GLN A 198 -1.92 23.05 17.97
N LYS A 199 -1.68 24.16 18.67
CA LYS A 199 -0.35 24.48 19.21
C LYS A 199 -0.10 23.64 20.45
N VAL A 200 1.11 23.11 20.60
CA VAL A 200 1.50 22.24 21.71
C VAL A 200 2.69 22.81 22.44
N ASP A 201 2.68 22.72 23.77
CA ASP A 201 3.85 22.99 24.58
C ASP A 201 4.71 21.74 24.71
N TYR A 202 5.83 21.71 23.97
CA TYR A 202 6.76 20.59 23.91
C TYR A 202 7.44 20.28 25.25
N LYS A 203 7.47 21.24 26.19
CA LYS A 203 8.09 21.03 27.51
C LYS A 203 7.16 20.32 28.51
N SER A 204 5.94 19.99 28.11
CA SER A 204 5.04 19.19 28.94
C SER A 204 5.44 17.70 28.90
N GLU A 205 5.47 17.04 30.06
CA GLU A 205 5.72 15.58 30.20
C GLU A 205 4.99 14.71 29.15
N PRO A 206 3.68 14.89 28.87
CA PRO A 206 2.97 14.07 27.89
C PRO A 206 3.52 14.18 26.45
N ALA A 207 4.05 15.33 26.06
CA ALA A 207 4.57 15.50 24.69
C ALA A 207 5.87 14.71 24.46
N ILE A 208 6.66 14.47 25.51
CA ILE A 208 7.90 13.70 25.46
C ILE A 208 7.58 12.20 25.40
N ASP A 209 6.59 11.75 26.16
CA ASP A 209 6.17 10.34 26.18
C ASP A 209 5.56 9.92 24.84
N GLU A 210 4.77 10.80 24.20
CA GLU A 210 4.23 10.55 22.85
C GLU A 210 5.33 10.35 21.78
N VAL A 211 6.46 11.04 21.89
CA VAL A 211 7.57 10.87 20.92
C VAL A 211 8.26 9.53 21.15
N LYS A 212 8.54 9.19 22.42
CA LYS A 212 9.11 7.90 22.78
C LYS A 212 8.21 6.74 22.34
N GLU A 213 6.91 6.85 22.53
CA GLU A 213 5.95 5.84 22.06
C GLU A 213 5.96 5.70 20.53
N SER A 214 6.09 6.81 19.80
CA SER A 214 6.22 6.79 18.34
C SER A 214 7.53 6.12 17.89
N GLU A 215 8.64 6.44 18.54
CA GLU A 215 9.95 5.83 18.27
C GLU A 215 9.95 4.33 18.61
N GLU A 216 9.32 3.93 19.71
CA GLU A 216 9.12 2.52 20.06
C GLU A 216 8.25 1.79 19.03
N ALA A 217 7.22 2.44 18.47
CA ALA A 217 6.38 1.86 17.43
C ALA A 217 7.13 1.68 16.09
N LEU A 218 8.15 2.49 15.82
CA LEU A 218 9.05 2.35 14.67
C LEU A 218 10.11 1.28 14.88
N ASN A 219 10.46 0.98 16.14
CA ASN A 219 11.52 0.04 16.47
C ASN A 219 11.12 -1.40 16.14
N GLN A 220 11.76 -1.98 15.13
CA GLN A 220 11.57 -3.37 14.72
C GLN A 220 12.47 -4.36 15.47
N ASN A 221 13.36 -3.88 16.35
CA ASN A 221 14.21 -4.76 17.13
C ASN A 221 13.36 -5.48 18.19
N PRO A 222 13.58 -6.79 18.41
CA PRO A 222 12.96 -7.48 19.52
C PRO A 222 13.33 -6.75 20.81
N LYS A 223 12.33 -6.41 21.64
CA LYS A 223 12.59 -5.88 22.98
C LYS A 223 13.47 -6.93 23.68
N GLU A 224 14.70 -6.56 24.04
CA GLU A 224 15.53 -7.42 24.86
C GLU A 224 14.72 -7.74 26.10
N TYR A 225 14.31 -9.00 26.25
CA TYR A 225 13.73 -9.50 27.48
C TYR A 225 14.81 -9.36 28.54
N GLY A 226 14.80 -8.24 29.26
CA GLY A 226 15.57 -8.07 30.48
C GLY A 226 15.21 -9.21 31.44
N LYS A 227 16.24 -9.85 31.98
CA LYS A 227 16.15 -10.82 33.06
C LYS A 227 15.50 -10.23 34.31
#